data_AF-A0A1E8UJT0-F1
#
_entry.id   AF-A0A1E8UJT0-F1
#
_cell.length_a   1.000
_cell.length_b   1.000
_cell.length_c   1.000
_cell.angle_alpha   90.00
_cell.angle_beta   90.00
_cell.angle_gamma   90.00
#
_symmetry.space_group_name_H-M   'P 1'
#
loop_
_entity.id
_entity.type
_entity.pdbx_description
1 polymer ?
#
loop_
_entity_poly.entity_id
_entity_poly.type
_entity_poly.pdbx_seq_one_letter_code
_entity_poly.pdbx_strand_id
1 'polypeptide(L)'
;MNAAAFTPEFERFTAEQIGVAPQVSELRIASSRVRGSSIVFTLTQRMCDCDSLIGRGSDDPVDREVAAEDWLTWLRELPTQVPHVSRLAVLRAWNPQDDDVAPRHAKGVTISEVTEQVLRGLKDNSLLTIDYPRAA
;
A
#
# COMPACT_ATOMS: atom_id res chain seq x y z
N MET A 1 -16.77 -8.73 -0.14
CA MET A 1 -16.57 -7.39 -0.70
C MET A 1 -16.72 -6.44 0.46
N ASN A 2 -15.68 -5.70 0.89
CA ASN A 2 -15.94 -4.54 1.76
C ASN A 2 -15.75 -3.27 0.93
N ALA A 3 -16.67 -3.08 -0.02
CA ALA A 3 -16.80 -1.86 -0.81
C ALA A 3 -16.88 -0.59 0.06
N ALA A 4 -17.25 -0.74 1.34
CA ALA A 4 -17.29 0.34 2.31
C ALA A 4 -15.91 0.96 2.63
N ALA A 5 -14.81 0.32 2.25
CA ALA A 5 -13.46 0.84 2.54
C ALA A 5 -12.90 1.78 1.47
N PHE A 6 -13.39 1.70 0.24
CA PHE A 6 -12.95 2.55 -0.87
C PHE A 6 -14.00 3.62 -1.10
N THR A 7 -13.86 4.74 -0.40
CA THR A 7 -14.83 5.84 -0.41
C THR A 7 -14.22 7.10 -1.04
N PRO A 8 -15.04 8.07 -1.48
CA PRO A 8 -14.55 9.37 -1.96
C PRO A 8 -13.70 10.12 -0.91
N GLU A 9 -13.95 9.90 0.38
CA GLU A 9 -13.14 10.44 1.47
C GLU A 9 -11.75 9.79 1.50
N PHE A 10 -11.67 8.46 1.37
CA PHE A 10 -10.39 7.75 1.26
C PHE A 10 -9.60 8.18 0.03
N GLU A 11 -10.25 8.34 -1.12
CA GLU A 11 -9.63 8.83 -2.36
C GLU A 11 -9.01 10.22 -2.15
N ARG A 12 -9.79 11.15 -1.59
CA ARG A 12 -9.37 12.53 -1.33
C ARG A 12 -8.25 12.59 -0.32
N PHE A 13 -8.39 11.90 0.81
CA PHE A 13 -7.36 11.80 1.84
C PHE A 13 -6.03 11.31 1.25
N THR A 14 -6.07 10.26 0.44
CA THR A 14 -4.86 9.69 -0.17
C THR A 14 -4.24 10.67 -1.18
N ALA A 15 -5.06 11.31 -2.01
CA ALA A 15 -4.58 12.32 -2.95
C ALA A 15 -3.98 13.56 -2.26
N GLU A 16 -4.57 14.01 -1.17
CA GLU A 16 -4.08 15.15 -0.38
C GLU A 16 -2.79 14.81 0.38
N GLN A 17 -2.72 13.61 0.98
CA GLN A 17 -1.61 13.23 1.86
C GLN A 17 -0.36 12.78 1.09
N ILE A 18 -0.51 12.03 -0.01
CA ILE A 18 0.63 11.45 -0.75
C ILE A 18 0.64 11.86 -2.23
N GLY A 19 -0.20 12.81 -2.64
CA GLY A 19 -0.17 13.41 -3.99
C GLY A 19 -0.70 12.51 -5.11
N VAL A 20 -1.25 11.33 -4.79
CA VAL A 20 -1.76 10.37 -5.77
C VAL A 20 -3.13 9.85 -5.36
N ALA A 21 -4.09 9.90 -6.28
CA ALA A 21 -5.40 9.31 -6.06
C ALA A 21 -5.32 7.78 -6.23
N PRO A 22 -5.87 6.98 -5.30
CA PRO A 22 -5.88 5.53 -5.43
C PRO A 22 -6.80 5.14 -6.60
N GLN A 23 -6.33 4.18 -7.41
CA GLN A 23 -7.10 3.65 -8.54
C GLN A 23 -7.43 2.20 -8.29
N VAL A 24 -8.71 1.84 -8.32
CA VAL A 24 -9.13 0.44 -8.20
C VAL A 24 -8.48 -0.38 -9.31
N SER A 25 -7.96 -1.54 -8.95
CA SER A 25 -7.31 -2.46 -9.87
C SER A 25 -8.03 -3.80 -9.89
N GLU A 26 -8.10 -4.42 -11.07
CA GLU A 26 -8.59 -5.79 -11.25
C GLU A 26 -7.54 -6.85 -10.84
N LEU A 27 -6.30 -6.42 -10.58
CA LEU A 27 -5.20 -7.26 -10.15
C LEU A 27 -5.57 -8.06 -8.92
N ARG A 28 -5.24 -9.35 -8.96
CA ARG A 28 -5.44 -10.28 -7.85
C ARG A 28 -4.11 -10.61 -7.19
N ILE A 29 -4.12 -10.70 -5.86
CA ILE A 29 -2.95 -11.09 -5.09
C ILE A 29 -3.16 -12.51 -4.59
N ALA A 30 -2.47 -13.48 -5.19
CA ALA A 30 -2.56 -14.89 -4.85
C ALA A 30 -1.77 -15.20 -3.56
N SER A 31 -2.30 -14.75 -2.42
CA SER A 31 -1.70 -14.95 -1.10
C SER A 31 -2.77 -15.25 -0.06
N SER A 32 -2.54 -16.24 0.81
CA SER A 32 -3.45 -16.57 1.93
C SER A 32 -3.61 -15.43 2.95
N ARG A 33 -2.72 -14.43 2.92
CA ARG A 33 -2.80 -13.23 3.76
C ARG A 33 -3.73 -12.16 3.22
N VAL A 34 -4.09 -12.23 1.94
CA VAL A 34 -5.05 -11.33 1.28
C VAL A 34 -6.36 -12.07 1.17
N ARG A 35 -7.44 -11.50 1.73
CA ARG A 35 -8.76 -12.10 1.59
C ARG A 35 -9.25 -11.87 0.17
N GLY A 36 -9.88 -12.87 -0.44
CA GLY A 36 -10.51 -12.69 -1.76
C GLY A 36 -11.61 -11.63 -1.80
N SER A 37 -12.06 -11.15 -0.63
CA SER A 37 -13.03 -10.07 -0.49
C SER A 37 -12.43 -8.65 -0.42
N SER A 38 -11.10 -8.53 -0.41
CA SER A 38 -10.38 -7.26 -0.34
C SER A 38 -10.52 -6.45 -1.63
N ILE A 39 -10.40 -5.13 -1.53
CA ILE A 39 -10.23 -4.25 -2.68
C ILE A 39 -8.73 -4.07 -2.91
N VAL A 40 -8.32 -4.18 -4.18
CA VAL A 40 -6.97 -3.88 -4.62
C VAL A 40 -7.00 -2.54 -5.34
N PHE A 41 -6.03 -1.70 -5.04
CA PHE A 41 -5.84 -0.42 -5.70
C PHE A 41 -4.36 -0.18 -5.93
N THR A 42 -4.05 0.66 -6.91
CA THR A 42 -2.72 1.13 -7.22
C THR A 42 -2.56 2.59 -6.83
N LEU A 43 -1.33 2.97 -6.49
CA LEU A 43 -0.92 4.34 -6.16
C LEU A 43 0.12 4.79 -7.19
N THR A 44 -0.26 4.77 -8.46
CA THR A 44 0.65 4.98 -9.58
C THR A 44 0.58 6.43 -10.07
N GLN A 45 1.65 7.21 -9.90
CA GLN A 45 1.71 8.56 -10.50
C GLN A 45 2.15 8.54 -11.96
N ARG A 46 2.96 7.54 -12.35
CA ARG A 46 3.55 7.41 -13.70
C ARG A 46 3.58 5.95 -14.13
N MET A 47 3.69 5.74 -15.44
CA MET A 47 3.76 4.43 -16.08
C MET A 47 4.79 3.46 -15.48
N CYS A 48 5.86 3.97 -14.86
CA CYS A 48 6.97 3.17 -14.35
C CYS A 48 7.03 3.09 -12.80
N ASP A 49 6.10 3.73 -12.07
CA ASP A 49 6.06 3.83 -10.58
C ASP A 49 7.44 4.08 -9.92
N CYS A 50 8.31 4.82 -10.61
CA CYS A 50 9.69 5.04 -10.18
C CYS A 50 9.79 5.98 -8.96
N ASP A 51 8.70 6.67 -8.65
CA ASP A 51 8.52 7.65 -7.59
C ASP A 51 8.01 7.03 -6.27
N SER A 52 7.70 5.73 -6.25
CA SER A 52 7.30 5.04 -5.04
C SER A 52 8.48 4.80 -4.10
N LEU A 53 8.33 5.16 -2.83
CA LEU A 53 9.27 4.83 -1.74
C LEU A 53 9.45 3.31 -1.57
N ILE A 54 8.41 2.55 -1.89
CA ILE A 54 8.30 1.14 -1.56
C ILE A 54 9.25 0.32 -2.42
N GLY A 55 10.16 -0.41 -1.77
CA GLY A 55 11.07 -1.32 -2.46
C GLY A 55 12.30 -0.69 -3.13
N ARG A 56 12.56 0.61 -2.90
CA ARG A 56 13.75 1.31 -3.41
C ARG A 56 15.07 0.93 -2.74
N GLY A 57 15.05 0.13 -1.68
CA GLY A 57 16.26 -0.24 -0.94
C GLY A 57 16.97 0.98 -0.36
N SER A 58 18.28 1.09 -0.60
CA SER A 58 19.11 2.22 -0.15
C SER A 58 19.35 3.27 -1.24
N ASP A 59 18.58 3.24 -2.33
CA ASP A 59 18.72 4.19 -3.42
C ASP A 59 18.34 5.60 -2.96
N ASP A 60 19.04 6.61 -3.49
CA ASP A 60 18.74 8.01 -3.22
C ASP A 60 17.30 8.34 -3.63
N PRO A 61 16.62 9.26 -2.90
CA PRO A 61 15.31 9.76 -3.29
C PRO A 61 15.34 10.35 -4.70
N VAL A 62 14.33 10.05 -5.50
CA VAL A 62 14.18 10.64 -6.84
C VAL A 62 13.33 11.90 -6.83
N ASP A 63 13.46 12.72 -7.87
CA ASP A 63 12.59 13.89 -8.04
C ASP A 63 11.12 13.48 -8.01
N ARG A 64 10.35 14.13 -7.13
CA ARG A 64 8.93 13.88 -6.83
C ARG A 64 8.62 12.53 -6.18
N GLU A 65 9.61 11.85 -5.62
CA GLU A 65 9.35 10.76 -4.66
C GLU A 65 8.48 11.31 -3.53
N VAL A 66 7.39 10.59 -3.21
CA VAL A 66 6.57 10.91 -2.05
C VAL A 66 7.45 10.78 -0.80
N ALA A 67 7.48 11.83 0.02
CA ALA A 67 8.35 11.84 1.19
C ALA A 67 8.00 10.69 2.13
N ALA A 68 9.02 10.11 2.77
CA ALA A 68 8.82 9.00 3.69
C ALA A 68 7.90 9.36 4.87
N GLU A 69 7.96 10.60 5.34
CA GLU A 69 7.08 11.12 6.38
C GLU A 69 5.61 11.13 5.94
N ASP A 70 5.33 11.52 4.69
CA ASP A 70 3.98 11.54 4.13
C ASP A 70 3.40 10.13 4.02
N TRP A 71 4.20 9.16 3.55
CA TRP A 71 3.83 7.74 3.53
C TRP A 71 3.52 7.20 4.92
N LEU A 72 4.37 7.49 5.90
CA LEU A 72 4.20 7.01 7.26
C LEU A 72 2.99 7.66 7.94
N THR A 73 2.74 8.94 7.69
CA THR A 73 1.55 9.65 8.17
C THR A 73 0.29 9.07 7.55
N TRP A 74 0.25 8.89 6.22
CA TRP A 74 -0.86 8.25 5.52
C TRP A 74 -1.18 6.87 6.10
N LEU A 75 -0.16 6.02 6.30
CA LEU A 75 -0.35 4.68 6.87
C LEU A 75 -0.91 4.72 8.29
N ARG A 76 -0.49 5.69 9.12
CA ARG A 76 -0.93 5.83 10.52
C ARG A 76 -2.35 6.37 10.63
N GLU A 77 -2.75 7.26 9.73
CA GLU A 77 -4.07 7.89 9.73
C GLU A 77 -5.13 7.09 8.98
N LEU A 78 -4.73 6.09 8.17
CA LEU A 78 -5.64 5.24 7.41
C LEU A 78 -6.81 4.68 8.24
N PRO A 79 -6.65 4.18 9.48
CA PRO A 79 -7.77 3.69 10.28
C PRO A 79 -8.78 4.75 10.67
N THR A 80 -8.40 6.03 10.72
CA THR A 80 -9.35 7.13 10.99
C THR A 80 -10.25 7.38 9.79
N GLN A 81 -9.70 7.21 8.57
CA GLN A 81 -10.41 7.42 7.30
C GLN A 81 -11.21 6.19 6.88
N VAL A 82 -10.71 4.99 7.25
CA VAL A 82 -11.34 3.70 6.95
C VAL A 82 -11.44 2.88 8.24
N PRO A 83 -12.41 3.17 9.13
CA PRO A 83 -12.49 2.58 10.49
C PRO A 83 -12.56 1.05 10.55
N HIS A 84 -12.97 0.41 9.45
CA HIS A 84 -13.08 -1.05 9.35
C HIS A 84 -11.81 -1.71 8.81
N VAL A 85 -10.77 -0.94 8.48
CA VAL A 85 -9.48 -1.50 8.06
C VAL A 85 -8.79 -2.16 9.25
N SER A 86 -8.57 -3.46 9.14
CA SER A 86 -7.80 -4.22 10.13
C SER A 86 -6.42 -4.63 9.61
N ARG A 87 -6.23 -4.58 8.29
CA ARG A 87 -4.98 -4.93 7.62
C ARG A 87 -4.90 -4.24 6.27
N LEU A 88 -3.74 -3.67 5.96
CA LEU A 88 -3.33 -3.28 4.62
C LEU A 88 -2.29 -4.28 4.10
N ALA A 89 -2.38 -4.65 2.82
CA ALA A 89 -1.39 -5.50 2.16
C ALA A 89 -0.69 -4.67 1.08
N VAL A 90 0.64 -4.61 1.16
CA VAL A 90 1.49 -3.76 0.32
C VAL A 90 2.48 -4.67 -0.42
N LEU A 91 2.62 -4.46 -1.73
CA LEU A 91 3.61 -5.11 -2.57
C LEU A 91 4.04 -4.13 -3.66
N ARG A 92 5.20 -4.38 -4.26
CA ARG A 92 5.64 -3.69 -5.48
C ARG A 92 5.19 -4.51 -6.68
N ALA A 93 4.43 -3.90 -7.59
CA ALA A 93 4.00 -4.52 -8.84
C ALA A 93 4.68 -3.82 -10.01
N TRP A 94 5.34 -4.60 -10.88
CA TRP A 94 6.04 -4.06 -12.06
C TRP A 94 5.11 -3.81 -13.25
N ASN A 95 3.98 -4.52 -13.32
CA ASN A 95 3.00 -4.35 -14.37
C ASN A 95 1.58 -4.34 -13.78
N PRO A 96 0.87 -3.20 -13.78
CA PRO A 96 -0.51 -3.14 -13.31
C PRO A 96 -1.50 -3.84 -14.24
N GLN A 97 -1.06 -4.32 -15.42
CA GLN A 97 -1.89 -5.12 -16.35
C GLN A 97 -1.80 -6.63 -16.10
N ASP A 98 -0.98 -7.09 -15.15
CA ASP A 98 -0.95 -8.51 -14.80
C ASP A 98 -2.21 -8.87 -13.98
N ASP A 99 -2.96 -9.86 -14.45
CA ASP A 99 -4.22 -10.28 -13.82
C ASP A 99 -4.01 -10.88 -12.42
N ASP A 100 -2.88 -11.56 -12.21
CA ASP A 100 -2.53 -12.25 -10.97
C ASP A 100 -1.07 -12.00 -10.57
N VAL A 101 -0.85 -11.55 -9.34
CA VAL A 101 0.47 -11.46 -8.69
C VAL A 101 0.58 -12.50 -7.58
N ALA A 102 1.59 -13.36 -7.67
CA ALA A 102 1.86 -14.42 -6.70
C ALA A 102 3.17 -14.13 -5.93
N PRO A 103 3.12 -13.36 -4.82
CA PRO A 103 4.32 -13.08 -4.03
C PRO A 103 4.88 -14.38 -3.42
N ARG A 104 6.20 -14.56 -3.50
CA ARG A 104 6.91 -15.75 -2.99
C ARG A 104 7.14 -15.69 -1.49
N HIS A 105 7.19 -14.48 -0.94
CA HIS A 105 7.44 -14.23 0.47
C HIS A 105 6.37 -13.31 1.04
N ALA A 106 6.10 -13.46 2.33
CA ALA A 106 5.22 -12.53 3.02
C ALA A 106 5.68 -12.29 4.46
N LYS A 107 5.62 -11.03 4.89
CA LYS A 107 5.93 -10.59 6.24
C LYS A 107 4.76 -9.80 6.80
N GLY A 108 4.43 -10.03 8.07
CA GLY A 108 3.47 -9.22 8.83
C GLY A 108 4.18 -8.32 9.83
N VAL A 109 3.67 -7.11 10.00
CA VAL A 109 4.11 -6.13 11.01
C VAL A 109 2.88 -5.38 11.54
N THR A 110 2.96 -4.82 12.74
CA THR A 110 1.97 -3.83 13.21
C THR A 110 2.29 -2.44 12.66
N ILE A 111 1.29 -1.55 12.59
CA ILE A 111 1.51 -0.16 12.17
C ILE A 111 2.62 0.56 12.96
N SER A 112 2.80 0.24 14.25
CA SER A 112 3.86 0.81 15.09
C SER A 112 5.27 0.37 14.71
N GLU A 113 5.40 -0.76 14.01
CA GLU A 113 6.68 -1.30 13.52
C GLU A 113 7.03 -0.82 12.11
N VAL A 114 6.14 -0.07 11.46
CA VAL A 114 6.39 0.45 10.11
C VAL A 114 7.29 1.68 10.19
N THR A 115 8.47 1.54 9.58
CA THR A 115 9.45 2.62 9.39
C THR A 115 9.74 2.79 7.91
N GLU A 116 10.40 3.89 7.54
CA GLU A 116 10.89 4.10 6.18
C GLU A 116 11.75 2.92 5.70
N GLN A 117 12.64 2.41 6.55
CA GLN A 117 13.49 1.26 6.22
C GLN A 117 12.69 0.00 5.90
N VAL A 118 11.55 -0.22 6.59
CA VAL A 118 10.66 -1.34 6.31
C VAL A 118 9.99 -1.19 4.94
N LEU A 119 9.54 0.03 4.59
CA LEU A 119 8.89 0.31 3.31
C LEU A 119 9.88 0.23 2.13
N ARG A 120 11.03 0.89 2.26
CA ARG A 120 12.11 0.83 1.26
C ARG A 120 12.65 -0.59 1.08
N GLY A 121 12.66 -1.39 2.13
CA GLY A 121 13.17 -2.77 2.10
C GLY A 121 12.26 -3.80 1.44
N LEU A 122 11.09 -3.41 0.92
CA LEU A 122 10.13 -4.35 0.34
C LEU A 122 10.58 -4.89 -1.02
N LYS A 123 10.97 -6.16 -1.08
CA LYS A 123 11.44 -6.80 -2.33
C LYS A 123 10.29 -7.07 -3.31
N ASP A 124 10.58 -7.09 -4.60
CA ASP A 124 9.62 -7.29 -5.70
C ASP A 124 8.71 -8.53 -5.59
N ASN A 125 9.19 -9.61 -4.96
CA ASN A 125 8.43 -10.85 -4.76
C ASN A 125 7.91 -11.03 -3.34
N SER A 126 7.81 -9.94 -2.58
CA SER A 126 7.42 -9.94 -1.17
C SER A 126 6.13 -9.15 -0.94
N LEU A 127 5.27 -9.69 -0.09
CA LEU A 127 4.09 -9.04 0.44
C LEU A 127 4.35 -8.56 1.87
N LEU A 128 4.13 -7.28 2.15
CA LEU A 128 4.07 -6.74 3.51
C LEU A 128 2.61 -6.61 3.93
N THR A 129 2.23 -7.24 5.03
CA THR A 129 0.93 -6.99 5.67
C THR A 129 1.12 -6.12 6.90
N ILE A 130 0.42 -4.98 6.94
CA ILE A 130 0.43 -4.03 8.04
C ILE A 130 -0.88 -4.23 8.80
N ASP A 131 -0.79 -4.74 10.02
CA ASP A 131 -1.93 -4.97 10.91
C ASP A 131 -2.21 -3.72 11.76
N TYR A 132 -3.48 -3.33 11.80
CA TYR A 132 -3.98 -2.21 12.60
C TYR A 132 -4.58 -2.71 13.92
N PRO A 133 -4.48 -1.93 15.02
CA PRO A 133 -5.20 -2.24 16.24
C PRO A 133 -6.70 -2.34 15.94
N ARG A 134 -7.37 -3.34 16.51
CA ARG A 134 -8.84 -3.35 16.45
C ARG A 134 -9.35 -2.15 17.21
N ALA A 135 -10.18 -1.33 16.57
CA ALA A 135 -11.02 -0.39 17.30
C ALA A 135 -11.83 -1.20 18.33
N ALA A 136 -11.69 -0.84 19.60
CA ALA A 136 -12.37 -1.49 20.71
C ALA A 136 -13.87 -1.18 20.68
#